data_AF-A0A914NLF1-F1
#
_entry.id   AF-A0A914NLF1-F1
#
_cell.length_a   1.000
_cell.length_b   1.000
_cell.length_c   1.000
_cell.angle_alpha   90.00
_cell.angle_beta   90.00
_cell.angle_gamma   90.00
#
_symmetry.space_group_name_H-M   'P 1'
#
loop_
_entity.id
_entity.type
_entity.pdbx_description
1 polymer ?
#
loop_
_entity_poly.entity_id
_entity_poly.type
_entity_poly.pdbx_seq_one_letter_code
_entity_poly.pdbx_strand_id
1 'polypeptide(L)' 'MISENSIIRDGDYSILQKVGGEQLRPCRLLSGQRALIEKLSFDPTIAFGKPFGIFE' A
#
# COMPACT_ATOMS: atom_id res chain seq x y z
N MET A 1 0.15 13.68 17.46
CA MET A 1 -0.15 14.37 16.18
C MET A 1 -0.30 13.29 15.13
N ILE A 2 -1.53 12.97 14.73
CA ILE A 2 -1.77 12.13 13.57
C ILE A 2 -1.60 13.09 12.39
N SER A 3 -0.50 12.95 11.67
CA SER A 3 -0.23 13.74 10.47
C SER A 3 -1.44 13.64 9.54
N GLU A 4 -1.83 14.78 8.97
CA GLU A 4 -2.80 14.87 7.87
C GLU A 4 -2.56 13.73 6.88
N ASN A 5 -3.63 13.06 6.44
CA ASN A 5 -3.61 11.86 5.60
C ASN A 5 -2.48 11.93 4.57
N SER A 6 -1.35 11.31 4.90
CA SER A 6 -0.18 11.35 4.03
C SER A 6 -0.60 10.74 2.69
N ILE A 7 -0.31 11.45 1.61
CA ILE A 7 -0.58 10.95 0.27
C ILE A 7 0.46 9.89 -0.05
N ILE A 8 0.00 8.75 -0.58
CA ILE A 8 0.86 7.64 -0.99
C ILE A 8 1.67 8.09 -2.21
N ARG A 9 2.99 7.90 -2.14
CA ARG A 9 3.95 8.24 -3.20
C ARG A 9 4.81 7.05 -3.58
N ASP A 10 5.39 7.14 -4.76
CA ASP A 10 6.40 6.18 -5.22
C ASP A 10 7.62 6.21 -4.29
N GLY A 11 8.06 5.04 -3.87
CA GLY A 11 9.16 4.84 -2.94
C GLY A 11 8.78 4.81 -1.47
N ASP A 12 7.52 5.07 -1.10
CA ASP A 12 7.06 5.08 0.29
C ASP A 12 7.13 3.68 0.93
N TYR A 13 7.55 3.66 2.19
CA TYR A 13 7.44 2.47 3.04
C TYR A 13 6.04 2.43 3.67
N SER A 14 5.32 1.35 3.41
CA SER A 14 3.90 1.22 3.71
C SER A 14 3.59 -0.16 4.30
N ILE A 15 2.45 -0.28 4.99
CA ILE A 15 1.90 -1.56 5.42
C ILE A 15 0.74 -1.93 4.48
N LEU A 16 0.79 -3.14 3.95
CA LEU A 16 -0.30 -3.74 3.20
C LEU A 16 -1.13 -4.62 4.09
N GLN A 17 -2.45 -4.44 4.00
CA GLN A 17 -3.43 -5.24 4.68
C GLN A 17 -4.45 -5.73 3.65
N LYS A 18 -4.59 -7.06 3.54
CA LYS A 18 -5.70 -7.64 2.80
C LYS A 18 -6.98 -7.53 3.66
N VAL A 19 -8.09 -7.12 3.04
CA VAL A 19 -9.40 -7.11 3.71
C VAL A 19 -9.78 -8.53 4.14
N GLY A 20 -10.02 -8.73 5.44
CA GLY A 20 -10.26 -10.06 6.02
C GLY A 20 -9.04 -10.98 6.01
N GLY A 21 -7.85 -10.47 5.68
CA GLY A 21 -6.60 -11.20 5.77
C GLY A 21 -6.03 -11.20 7.19
N GLU A 22 -5.17 -12.16 7.46
CA GLU A 22 -4.53 -12.33 8.78
C GLU A 22 -3.18 -11.62 8.85
N GLN A 23 -2.57 -11.34 7.70
CA GLN A 23 -1.21 -10.81 7.62
C GLN A 23 -1.19 -9.31 7.33
N LEU A 24 -0.36 -8.60 8.07
CA LEU A 24 0.13 -7.27 7.73
C LEU A 24 1.52 -7.42 7.13
N ARG A 25 1.77 -6.79 5.99
CA ARG A 25 3.09 -6.84 5.35
C ARG A 25 3.69 -5.45 5.18
N PRO A 26 4.83 -5.14 5.82
CA PRO A 26 5.60 -3.96 5.46
C PRO A 26 6.23 -4.15 4.08
N CYS A 27 6.16 -3.14 3.24
CA CYS A 27 6.78 -3.13 1.92
C CYS A 27 7.15 -1.72 1.48
N ARG A 28 8.01 -1.63 0.48
CA ARG A 28 8.25 -0.39 -0.26
C ARG A 28 7.38 -0.44 -1.52
N LEU A 29 6.58 0.60 -1.75
CA LEU A 29 5.78 0.73 -2.96
C LEU A 29 6.68 1.31 -4.07
N LEU A 30 6.79 0.62 -5.20
CA LEU A 30 7.65 1.03 -6.30
C LEU A 30 6.93 0.90 -7.64
N SER A 31 6.99 1.94 -8.45
CA SER A 31 6.52 1.88 -9.85
C SER A 31 7.21 0.74 -10.60
N GLY A 32 6.44 -0.09 -11.29
CA GLY A 32 6.96 -1.24 -12.05
C GLY A 32 7.26 -2.49 -11.21
N GLN A 33 7.09 -2.45 -9.88
CA GLN A 33 7.18 -3.63 -9.02
C GLN A 33 5.81 -3.98 -8.44
N ARG A 34 5.37 -5.23 -8.64
CA ARG A 34 4.14 -5.71 -8.01
C ARG A 34 4.33 -5.87 -6.51
N ALA A 35 3.35 -5.40 -5.75
CA ALA A 35 3.28 -5.65 -4.32
C ALA A 35 2.49 -6.94 -4.04
N LEU A 36 2.95 -7.71 -3.06
CA LEU A 36 2.45 -9.06 -2.77
C LEU A 36 1.91 -9.13 -1.35
N ILE A 37 0.71 -9.66 -1.15
CA ILE A 37 0.16 -9.94 0.18
C ILE A 37 -0.64 -11.24 0.11
N GLU A 38 -0.26 -12.21 0.95
CA GLU A 38 -0.79 -13.59 0.89
C GLU A 38 -0.74 -14.16 -0.54
N LYS A 39 -1.89 -14.51 -1.13
CA LYS A 39 -2.03 -15.04 -2.50
C LYS A 39 -2.41 -13.97 -3.53
N LEU A 40 -2.37 -12.69 -3.15
CA LEU A 40 -2.74 -11.56 -4.00
C LEU A 40 -1.50 -10.79 -4.46
N SER A 41 -1.61 -10.19 -5.63
CA SER A 41 -0.63 -9.25 -6.16
C SER A 41 -1.33 -8.06 -6.77
N PHE A 42 -0.81 -6.86 -6.57
CA PHE A 42 -1.35 -5.65 -7.19
C PHE A 42 -0.22 -4.71 -7.67
N ASP A 43 -0.58 -3.80 -8.57
CA ASP A 43 0.31 -2.75 -9.06
C ASP A 43 0.16 -1.51 -8.15
N PRO A 44 1.21 -1.09 -7.42
CA PRO A 44 1.10 0.02 -6.48
C PRO A 44 0.79 1.38 -7.14
N THR A 45 0.97 1.51 -8.46
CA THR A 45 0.68 2.76 -9.18
C THR A 45 -0.78 3.19 -9.08
N ILE A 46 -1.71 2.25 -8.87
CA ILE A 46 -3.14 2.52 -8.67
C ILE A 46 -3.43 3.24 -7.35
N ALA A 47 -2.53 3.17 -6.38
CA ALA A 47 -2.66 3.78 -5.06
C ALA A 47 -1.97 5.16 -4.98
N PHE A 48 -1.04 5.47 -5.88
CA PHE A 48 -0.29 6.72 -5.84
C PHE A 48 -1.19 7.95 -6.03
N GLY A 49 -0.91 9.00 -5.26
CA GLY A 49 -1.72 10.22 -5.25
C GLY A 49 -3.00 10.12 -4.39
N LYS A 50 -3.34 8.93 -3.89
CA LYS A 50 -4.45 8.72 -2.95
C LYS A 50 -3.93 8.78 -1.49
N PRO A 51 -4.79 9.08 -0.51
CA PRO A 51 -4.39 9.04 0.91
C PRO A 51 -4.13 7.59 1.39
N PHE A 52 -3.33 7.43 2.44
CA PHE A 52 -3.26 6.14 3.15
C PHE A 52 -4.63 5.71 3.72
N GLY A 53 -4.82 4.40 3.88
CA GLY A 53 -6.06 3.83 4.41
C GLY A 53 -7.15 3.57 3.37
N ILE A 54 -6.84 3.73 2.08
CA ILE A 54 -7.73 3.32 0.99
C ILE A 54 -7.80 1.80 0.85
N PHE A 55 -8.94 1.32 0.37
CA PHE A 55 -9.16 -0.04 -0.09
C PHE A 55 -9.58 0.00 -1.55
N GLU A 56 -9.11 -0.97 -2.33
CA GLU A 56 -9.56 -1.25 -3.70
C GLU A 56 -10.11 -2.67 -3.76
#